data_AF-A0A1F8MSY7-F1
#
_entry.id   AF-A0A1F8MSY7-F1
#
_cell.length_a   1.000
_cell.length_b   1.000
_cell.length_c   1.000
_cell.angle_alpha   90.00
_cell.angle_beta   90.00
_cell.angle_gamma   90.00
#
_symmetry.space_group_name_H-M   'P 1'
#
loop_
_entity.id
_entity.type
_entity.pdbx_description
1 polymer ?
#
loop_
_entity_poly.entity_id
_entity_poly.type
_entity_poly.pdbx_seq_one_letter_code
_entity_poly.pdbx_strand_id
1 'polypeptide(L)' 'MLTINDVALIFEVTPATIRLWCEQGKIMTRCVGPHGDPRFLHEDVAIAYLDRSIRKSLR' A
#
# COMPACT_ATOMS: atom_id res chain seq x y z
N MET A 1 -4.00 11.55 -3.19
CA MET A 1 -4.26 10.10 -3.22
C MET A 1 -3.13 9.45 -3.99
N LEU A 2 -2.54 8.41 -3.41
CA LEU A 2 -1.44 7.66 -4.00
C LEU A 2 -2.00 6.61 -4.98
N THR A 3 -1.26 6.37 -6.05
CA THR A 3 -1.47 5.25 -6.98
C THR A 3 -0.77 4.00 -6.47
N ILE A 4 -1.06 2.85 -7.09
CA ILE A 4 -0.34 1.62 -6.81
C ILE A 4 1.17 1.72 -7.06
N ASN A 5 1.58 2.52 -8.05
CA ASN A 5 3.00 2.73 -8.37
C ASN A 5 3.68 3.57 -7.28
N ASP A 6 3.01 4.62 -6.79
CA ASP A 6 3.56 5.43 -5.71
C ASP A 6 3.75 4.59 -4.43
N VAL A 7 2.76 3.75 -4.10
CA VAL A 7 2.85 2.84 -2.95
C VAL A 7 3.96 1.79 -3.18
N ALA A 8 4.07 1.23 -4.38
CA ALA A 8 5.13 0.29 -4.71
C ALA A 8 6.53 0.89 -4.51
N LEU A 9 6.72 2.15 -4.92
CA LEU A 9 7.96 2.90 -4.71
C LEU A 9 8.24 3.13 -3.21
N ILE A 10 7.25 3.57 -2.43
CA ILE A 10 7.40 3.80 -0.98
C ILE A 10 7.82 2.53 -0.24
N PHE A 11 7.25 1.38 -0.61
CA PHE A 11 7.52 0.11 0.06
C PHE A 11 8.70 -0.66 -0.55
N GLU A 12 9.34 -0.14 -1.60
CA GLU A 12 10.40 -0.78 -2.38
C GLU A 12 10.02 -2.19 -2.84
N VAL A 13 8.82 -2.33 -3.38
CA VAL A 13 8.27 -3.60 -3.89
C VAL A 13 7.66 -3.40 -5.27
N THR A 14 7.26 -4.49 -5.92
CA THR A 14 6.57 -4.40 -7.20
C THR A 14 5.09 -4.01 -7.01
N PRO A 15 4.44 -3.36 -8.00
CA PRO A 15 3.00 -3.11 -7.96
C PRO A 15 2.17 -4.38 -7.77
N ALA A 16 2.63 -5.53 -8.31
CA ALA A 16 1.97 -6.82 -8.10
C ALA A 16 1.96 -7.24 -6.63
N THR A 17 3.05 -6.98 -5.89
CA THR A 17 3.09 -7.22 -4.45
C THR A 17 2.07 -6.35 -3.70
N ILE A 18 1.90 -5.09 -4.11
CA ILE A 18 0.89 -4.21 -3.53
C ILE A 18 -0.54 -4.71 -3.84
N ARG A 19 -0.81 -5.20 -5.05
CA ARG A 19 -2.11 -5.82 -5.38
C ARG A 19 -2.42 -7.00 -4.46
N LEU A 20 -1.45 -7.91 -4.32
CA LEU A 20 -1.58 -9.06 -3.42
C LEU A 20 -1.83 -8.64 -1.97
N TRP A 21 -1.19 -7.56 -1.49
CA TRP A 21 -1.44 -7.04 -0.15
C TRP A 21 -2.83 -6.43 0.00
N CYS A 22 -3.37 -5.81 -1.04
CA CYS A 22 -4.77 -5.34 -1.05
C CYS A 22 -5.74 -6.52 -0.97
N GLU A 23 -5.52 -7.57 -1.76
CA GLU A 23 -6.32 -8.80 -1.73
C GLU A 23 -6.27 -9.49 -0.36
N GLN A 24 -5.12 -9.42 0.32
CA GLN A 24 -4.92 -9.94 1.68
C GLN A 24 -5.42 -8.99 2.78
N GLY A 25 -5.94 -7.81 2.45
CA GLY A 25 -6.40 -6.82 3.43
C GLY A 25 -5.29 -6.15 4.25
N LYS A 26 -4.02 -6.25 3.82
CA LYS A 26 -2.86 -5.65 4.51
C LYS A 26 -2.73 -4.15 4.28
N ILE A 27 -3.19 -3.67 3.11
CA ILE A 27 -3.29 -2.24 2.80
C ILE A 27 -4.69 -2.02 2.24
N MET A 28 -5.43 -1.08 2.82
CA MET A 28 -6.76 -0.75 2.34
C MET A 28 -6.70 0.24 1.18
N THR A 29 -7.55 -0.01 0.17
CA THR A 29 -7.82 0.94 -0.89
C THR A 29 -9.05 1.74 -0.49
N ARG A 30 -9.01 3.07 -0.61
CA ARG A 30 -10.11 3.93 -0.16
C ARG A 30 -11.08 4.29 -1.29
N CYS A 31 -10.55 4.42 -2.50
CA CYS A 31 -11.39 4.62 -3.68
C CYS A 31 -10.82 3.86 -4.87
N VAL A 32 -11.70 3.66 -5.83
CA VAL A 32 -11.38 3.18 -7.16
C VAL A 32 -11.33 4.42 -8.06
N GLY A 33 -10.20 4.64 -8.73
CA GLY A 33 -10.05 5.73 -9.69
C GLY A 33 -10.96 5.55 -10.91
N PRO A 34 -11.02 6.53 -11.82
CA PRO A 34 -11.93 6.52 -12.97
C PRO A 34 -11.79 5.31 -13.91
N HIS A 35 -10.69 4.56 -13.84
CA HIS A 35 -10.43 3.37 -14.66
C HIS A 35 -10.44 2.05 -13.87
N GLY A 36 -10.94 2.02 -12.64
CA GLY A 36 -10.86 0.80 -11.83
C GLY A 36 -9.58 0.70 -10.98
N ASP A 37 -8.67 1.67 -11.09
CA ASP A 37 -7.37 1.60 -10.42
C ASP A 37 -7.47 1.89 -8.91
N PRO A 38 -6.81 1.09 -8.05
CA PRO A 38 -6.82 1.33 -6.62
C PRO A 38 -6.15 2.66 -6.26
N ARG A 39 -6.79 3.42 -5.38
CA ARG A 39 -6.27 4.67 -4.81
C ARG A 39 -6.15 4.56 -3.31
N PHE A 40 -5.02 5.06 -2.81
CA PHE A 40 -4.63 4.95 -1.41
C PHE A 40 -4.57 6.33 -0.78
N LEU A 41 -4.93 6.43 0.50
CA LEU A 41 -4.61 7.61 1.28
C LEU A 41 -3.14 7.59 1.70
N HIS A 42 -2.59 8.78 1.90
CA HIS A 42 -1.28 8.92 2.50
C HIS A 42 -1.25 8.39 3.94
N GLU A 43 -2.31 8.66 4.72
CA GLU A 43 -2.43 8.24 6.12
C GLU A 43 -2.41 6.71 6.26
N ASP A 44 -3.26 6.01 5.50
CA ASP A 44 -3.33 4.54 5.51
C ASP A 44 -1.98 3.91 5.09
N VAL A 45 -1.34 4.48 4.07
CA VAL A 45 -0.03 4.02 3.57
C VAL A 45 1.06 4.26 4.62
N ALA A 46 1.05 5.39 5.32
CA ALA A 46 2.00 5.69 6.37
C ALA A 46 1.85 4.74 7.57
N ILE A 47 0.62 4.43 7.98
CA ILE A 47 0.33 3.46 9.05
C ILE A 47 0.87 2.07 8.67
N ALA A 48 0.57 1.62 7.45
CA ALA A 48 1.05 0.32 6.95
C ALA A 48 2.59 0.27 6.83
N TYR A 49 3.22 1.38 6.44
CA TYR A 49 4.68 1.48 6.37
C TYR A 49 5.32 1.39 7.75
N LEU A 50 4.75 2.10 8.74
CA LEU A 50 5.24 2.09 10.10
C LEU A 50 5.10 0.70 10.74
N ASP A 51 3.93 0.07 10.63
CA ASP A 51 3.69 -1.30 11.14
C ASP A 51 4.70 -2.30 10.53
N ARG A 52 4.92 -2.24 9.21
CA ARG A 52 5.91 -3.08 8.54
C ARG A 52 7.32 -2.83 9.05
N SER A 53 7.69 -1.58 9.26
CA SER A 53 9.03 -1.18 9.71
C SER A 53 9.30 -1.66 11.14
N ILE A 54 8.31 -1.53 12.04
CA ILE A 54 8.37 -2.04 13.41
C ILE A 54 8.51 -3.57 13.40
N ARG A 55 7.72 -4.29 12.60
CA ARG A 55 7.85 -5.76 12.49
C ARG A 55 9.21 -6.20 11.95
N LYS A 56 9.82 -5.41 11.06
CA LYS A 56 11.17 -5.67 10.57
C LYS A 56 12.23 -5.41 11.64
N SER A 57 12.09 -4.36 12.46
CA SER A 57 13.07 -4.04 13.50
C SER A 57 13.01 -4.96 14.72
N LEU A 58 11.86 -5.59 14.97
CA LEU A 58 11.66 -6.56 16.06
C LEU A 58 12.09 -7.99 15.69
N ARG A 59 12.60 -8.20 14.47
CA ARG A 59 13.04 -9.49 13.94
C ARG A 59 14.54 -9.50 13.74
#